data_AF-A0A3B0VA32-F1
#
_entry.id   AF-A0A3B0VA32-F1
#
_cell.length_a   1.000
_cell.length_b   1.000
_cell.length_c   1.000
_cell.angle_alpha   90.00
_cell.angle_beta   90.00
_cell.angle_gamma   90.00
#
_symmetry.space_group_name_H-M   'P 1'
#
loop_
_entity.id
_entity.type
_entity.pdbx_description
1 polymer ?
#
loop_
_entity_poly.entity_id
_entity_poly.type
_entity_poly.pdbx_seq_one_letter_code
_entity_poly.pdbx_strand_id
1 'polypeptide(L)'
;AHLGGAALGFIFIKQLQSGTDLGKPVYWFISFVKSFFVHQPKVRVSYKKSPSDKTSSKKKPTSRAASSSVSSDVSQAEIDAILDKISQYGYESLTKDEKQKLFSAGTKK
;
A
#
# COMPACT_ATOMS: atom_id res chain seq x y z
N ALA A 1 -50.09 0.38 -1.79
CA ALA A 1 -48.81 -0.34 -1.97
C ALA A 1 -47.75 0.20 -0.98
N HIS A 2 -47.89 -0.08 0.32
CA HIS A 2 -46.95 0.42 1.36
C HIS A 2 -46.41 -0.65 2.30
N LEU A 3 -47.13 -1.78 2.45
CA LEU A 3 -46.73 -2.86 3.36
C LEU A 3 -45.40 -3.52 2.94
N GLY A 4 -45.18 -3.71 1.63
CA GLY A 4 -43.94 -4.29 1.12
C GLY A 4 -42.72 -3.38 1.32
N GLY A 5 -42.88 -2.07 1.13
CA GLY A 5 -41.81 -1.10 1.37
C GLY A 5 -41.45 -0.98 2.85
N ALA A 6 -42.45 -1.02 3.73
CA ALA A 6 -42.23 -1.02 5.18
C ALA A 6 -41.53 -2.29 5.67
N ALA A 7 -41.93 -3.46 5.15
CA ALA A 7 -41.31 -4.73 5.50
C ALA A 7 -39.84 -4.81 5.03
N LEU A 8 -39.56 -4.42 3.78
CA LEU A 8 -38.18 -4.37 3.27
C LEU A 8 -37.31 -3.36 3.99
N GLY A 9 -37.85 -2.16 4.28
CA GLY A 9 -37.16 -1.14 5.07
C GLY A 9 -36.82 -1.64 6.48
N PHE A 10 -37.74 -2.33 7.15
CA PHE A 10 -37.51 -2.90 8.48
C PHE A 10 -36.39 -3.96 8.47
N ILE A 11 -36.40 -4.87 7.49
CA ILE A 11 -35.35 -5.89 7.35
C ILE A 11 -33.98 -5.25 7.10
N PHE A 12 -33.92 -4.24 6.23
CA PHE A 12 -32.70 -3.50 5.92
C PHE A 12 -32.11 -2.80 7.15
N ILE A 13 -32.96 -2.11 7.93
CA ILE A 13 -32.56 -1.41 9.16
C ILE A 13 -32.07 -2.42 10.22
N LYS A 14 -32.76 -3.55 10.38
CA LYS A 14 -32.35 -4.62 11.30
C LYS A 14 -30.99 -5.22 10.92
N GLN A 15 -30.70 -5.35 9.63
CA GLN A 15 -29.43 -5.88 9.14
C GLN A 15 -28.27 -4.90 9.35
N LEU A 16 -28.52 -3.58 9.21
CA LEU A 16 -27.54 -2.53 9.52
C LEU A 16 -27.18 -2.46 11.02
N GLN A 17 -28.17 -2.64 11.90
CA GLN A 17 -27.95 -2.64 13.36
C GLN A 17 -27.12 -3.83 13.84
N SER A 18 -27.10 -4.95 13.10
CA SER A 18 -26.36 -6.15 13.45
C SER A 18 -24.84 -6.01 13.28
N GLY A 19 -24.33 -4.85 12.82
CA GLY A 19 -22.89 -4.60 12.66
C GLY A 19 -22.21 -5.58 11.71
N THR A 20 -22.99 -6.24 10.85
CA THR A 20 -22.47 -7.21 9.89
C THR A 20 -21.52 -6.46 8.97
N ASP A 21 -20.32 -7.01 8.76
CA ASP A 21 -19.25 -6.40 7.96
C ASP A 21 -19.63 -6.45 6.46
N LEU A 22 -20.65 -5.66 6.11
CA LEU A 22 -21.33 -5.65 4.82
C LEU A 22 -20.41 -5.13 3.71
N GLY A 23 -19.25 -4.58 4.03
CA GLY A 23 -18.31 -4.02 3.06
C GLY A 23 -17.93 -5.02 1.97
N LYS A 24 -17.66 -6.29 2.33
CA LYS A 24 -17.27 -7.34 1.35
C LYS A 24 -18.41 -7.75 0.41
N PRO A 25 -19.60 -8.18 0.91
CA PRO A 25 -20.69 -8.55 0.02
C PRO A 25 -21.24 -7.35 -0.77
N VAL A 26 -21.26 -6.14 -0.20
CA VAL A 26 -21.68 -4.92 -0.90
C VAL A 26 -20.70 -4.56 -2.00
N TYR A 27 -19.39 -4.59 -1.73
CA TYR A 27 -18.38 -4.35 -2.75
C TYR A 27 -18.46 -5.36 -3.90
N TRP A 28 -18.68 -6.64 -3.58
CA TRP A 28 -18.87 -7.69 -4.58
C TRP A 28 -20.11 -7.43 -5.44
N PHE A 29 -21.24 -7.05 -4.84
CA PHE A 29 -22.47 -6.73 -5.56
C PHE A 29 -22.31 -5.49 -6.46
N ILE A 30 -21.72 -4.41 -5.95
CA ILE A 30 -21.44 -3.19 -6.73
C ILE A 30 -20.49 -3.53 -7.88
N SER A 31 -19.46 -4.33 -7.63
CA SER A 31 -18.50 -4.74 -8.67
C SER A 31 -19.15 -5.64 -9.72
N PHE A 32 -20.07 -6.53 -9.33
CA PHE A 32 -20.84 -7.38 -10.23
C PHE A 32 -21.73 -6.55 -11.15
N VAL A 33 -22.51 -5.61 -10.58
CA VAL A 33 -23.34 -4.69 -11.38
C VAL A 33 -22.47 -3.83 -12.27
N LYS A 34 -21.37 -3.27 -11.76
CA LYS A 34 -20.43 -2.46 -12.54
C LYS A 34 -19.79 -3.26 -13.68
N SER A 35 -19.50 -4.55 -13.48
CA SER A 35 -18.96 -5.43 -14.53
C SER A 35 -19.95 -5.65 -15.69
N PHE A 36 -21.25 -5.52 -15.44
CA PHE A 36 -22.27 -5.64 -16.48
C PHE A 36 -22.41 -4.38 -17.33
N PHE A 37 -22.06 -3.22 -16.79
CA PHE A 37 -22.22 -1.91 -17.45
C PHE A 37 -20.89 -1.32 -17.96
N VAL A 38 -19.76 -1.69 -17.36
CA VAL A 38 -18.43 -1.15 -17.68
C VAL A 38 -17.52 -2.27 -18.17
N HIS A 39 -17.25 -2.29 -19.47
CA HIS A 39 -16.22 -3.15 -20.04
C HIS A 39 -14.85 -2.72 -19.51
N GLN A 40 -14.19 -3.59 -18.75
CA GLN A 40 -12.85 -3.29 -18.24
C GLN A 40 -11.80 -3.46 -19.35
N PRO A 41 -10.96 -2.45 -19.63
CA PRO A 41 -9.92 -2.58 -20.63
C PRO A 41 -8.86 -3.61 -20.19
N LYS A 42 -8.42 -4.44 -21.12
CA LYS A 42 -7.36 -5.43 -20.89
C LYS A 42 -6.04 -4.70 -20.60
N VAL A 43 -5.68 -4.59 -19.32
CA VAL A 43 -4.40 -4.01 -18.91
C VAL A 43 -3.27 -4.88 -19.44
N ARG A 44 -2.54 -4.38 -20.44
CA ARG A 44 -1.33 -5.01 -20.96
C ARG A 44 -0.16 -4.62 -20.07
N VAL A 45 0.25 -5.53 -19.18
CA VAL A 45 1.46 -5.35 -18.39
C VAL A 45 2.67 -5.55 -19.31
N SER A 46 3.29 -4.47 -19.73
CA SER A 46 4.59 -4.53 -20.41
C SER A 46 5.66 -4.79 -19.35
N TYR A 47 6.10 -6.03 -19.22
CA TYR A 47 7.30 -6.37 -18.44
C TYR A 47 8.51 -5.69 -19.09
N LYS A 48 8.94 -4.56 -18.55
CA LYS A 48 10.27 -4.03 -18.83
C LYS A 48 11.27 -4.88 -18.03
N LYS A 49 12.01 -5.75 -18.73
CA LYS A 49 13.24 -6.33 -18.18
C LYS A 49 14.20 -5.18 -17.87
N SER A 50 14.55 -4.98 -16.60
CA SER A 50 15.64 -4.08 -16.22
C SER A 50 16.95 -4.61 -16.81
N PRO A 51 17.82 -3.75 -17.36
CA PRO A 51 19.09 -4.19 -17.92
C PRO A 51 19.99 -4.74 -16.81
N SER A 52 20.67 -5.81 -17.19
CA SER A 52 21.68 -6.54 -16.44
C SER A 52 22.77 -5.64 -15.86
N ASP A 53 22.87 -5.51 -14.54
CA ASP A 53 24.12 -5.11 -13.89
C ASP A 53 25.04 -6.32 -13.73
N LYS A 54 25.78 -6.58 -14.82
CA LYS A 54 27.10 -7.21 -14.72
C LYS A 54 28.04 -6.14 -14.21
N THR A 55 28.49 -6.19 -12.96
CA THR A 55 29.83 -5.69 -12.64
C THR A 55 30.49 -6.54 -11.57
N SER A 56 31.62 -7.07 -11.97
CA SER A 56 32.50 -7.99 -11.28
C SER A 56 33.20 -7.34 -10.08
N SER A 57 33.35 -8.14 -9.02
CA SER A 57 34.55 -8.27 -8.17
C SER A 57 35.54 -7.09 -8.06
N LYS A 58 35.68 -6.46 -6.87
CA LYS A 58 36.96 -6.45 -6.12
C LYS A 58 36.90 -5.72 -4.76
N LYS A 59 37.47 -6.39 -3.74
CA LYS A 59 38.32 -5.90 -2.63
C LYS A 59 37.77 -4.95 -1.55
N LYS A 60 37.63 -5.53 -0.36
CA LYS A 60 37.93 -4.93 0.97
C LYS A 60 39.40 -4.52 1.02
N PRO A 61 39.79 -3.44 1.74
CA PRO A 61 40.24 -3.64 3.13
C PRO A 61 39.96 -2.48 4.14
N THR A 62 39.99 -2.88 5.42
CA THR A 62 40.51 -2.18 6.62
C THR A 62 39.87 -0.88 7.15
N SER A 63 39.20 -1.07 8.30
CA SER A 63 39.33 -0.35 9.58
C SER A 63 39.39 1.18 9.60
N ARG A 64 38.36 1.78 10.23
CA ARG A 64 38.54 2.70 11.37
C ARG A 64 37.24 2.77 12.16
N ALA A 65 37.38 2.50 13.46
CA ALA A 65 36.35 2.70 14.44
C ALA A 65 36.00 4.19 14.50
N ALA A 66 34.73 4.50 14.23
CA ALA A 66 34.04 5.64 14.82
C ALA A 66 32.73 5.09 15.34
N SER A 67 32.76 4.66 16.60
CA SER A 67 31.58 4.49 17.42
C SER A 67 30.96 5.87 17.64
N SER A 68 30.20 6.36 16.66
CA SER A 68 29.29 7.48 16.84
C SER A 68 27.89 6.91 16.94
N SER A 69 27.52 6.61 18.18
CA SER A 69 26.16 6.76 18.71
C SER A 69 25.03 6.59 17.69
N VAL A 70 24.46 5.38 17.69
CA VAL A 70 23.11 5.05 17.22
C VAL A 70 22.11 5.99 17.89
N SER A 71 22.01 7.19 17.36
CA SER A 71 21.12 8.26 17.80
C SER A 71 20.13 8.44 16.68
N SER A 72 19.14 7.55 16.74
CA SER A 72 17.77 7.52 16.22
C SER A 72 17.15 8.67 15.40
N ASP A 73 17.86 9.61 14.80
CA ASP A 73 17.24 10.70 14.03
C ASP A 73 17.49 10.49 12.55
N VAL A 74 16.61 9.70 11.93
CA VAL A 74 16.48 9.69 10.47
C VAL A 74 16.20 11.13 10.06
N SER A 75 17.04 11.70 9.19
CA SER A 75 16.87 13.07 8.69
C SER A 75 15.51 13.22 8.02
N GLN A 76 14.80 14.32 8.29
CA GLN A 76 13.53 14.62 7.62
C GLN A 76 13.68 14.67 6.10
N ALA A 77 14.83 15.14 5.59
CA ALA A 77 15.12 15.14 4.16
C ALA A 77 15.18 13.71 3.56
N GLU A 78 15.63 12.72 4.33
CA GLU A 78 15.61 11.32 3.89
C GLU A 78 14.19 10.75 3.90
N ILE A 79 13.37 11.14 4.89
CA ILE A 79 11.96 10.74 4.97
C ILE A 79 11.19 11.31 3.77
N ASP A 80 11.38 12.60 3.45
CA ASP A 80 10.73 13.24 2.31
C ASP A 80 11.13 12.59 0.98
N ALA A 81 12.43 12.29 0.80
CA ALA A 81 12.89 11.57 -0.39
C ALA A 81 12.29 10.16 -0.51
N ILE A 82 12.08 9.46 0.60
CA ILE A 82 11.38 8.17 0.63
C ILE A 82 9.90 8.35 0.25
N LEU A 83 9.22 9.37 0.78
CA LEU A 83 7.82 9.67 0.46
C LEU A 83 7.64 10.01 -1.02
N ASP A 84 8.55 10.78 -1.61
CA ASP A 84 8.56 11.09 -3.04
C ASP A 84 8.70 9.82 -3.90
N LYS A 85 9.59 8.90 -3.50
CA LYS A 85 9.76 7.62 -4.18
C LYS A 85 8.48 6.76 -4.09
N ILE A 86 7.79 6.76 -2.95
CA ILE A 86 6.46 6.10 -2.81
C ILE A 86 5.43 6.76 -3.73
N SER A 87 5.40 8.09 -3.80
CA SER A 87 4.46 8.84 -4.65
C SER A 87 4.63 8.53 -6.14
N GLN A 88 5.88 8.39 -6.60
CA GLN A 88 6.19 8.13 -8.02
C GLN A 88 6.11 6.64 -8.40
N TYR A 89 6.60 5.74 -7.54
CA TYR A 89 6.83 4.33 -7.90
C TYR A 89 6.12 3.32 -6.97
N GLY A 90 5.49 3.79 -5.89
CA GLY A 90 4.80 2.95 -4.90
C GLY A 90 5.73 2.35 -3.83
N TYR A 91 5.13 1.76 -2.79
CA TYR A 91 5.84 1.23 -1.62
C TYR A 91 6.80 0.07 -1.92
N GLU A 92 6.51 -0.72 -2.96
CA GLU A 92 7.35 -1.85 -3.35
C GLU A 92 8.69 -1.43 -3.96
N SER A 93 8.85 -0.15 -4.31
CA SER A 93 10.11 0.40 -4.83
C SER A 93 11.15 0.70 -3.75
N LEU A 94 10.78 0.61 -2.46
CA LEU A 94 11.70 0.86 -1.35
C LEU A 94 12.61 -0.34 -1.08
N THR A 95 13.87 -0.04 -0.80
CA THR A 95 14.83 -0.99 -0.22
C THR A 95 14.44 -1.35 1.21
N LYS A 96 14.96 -2.47 1.72
CA LYS A 96 14.72 -2.91 3.10
C LYS A 96 15.11 -1.84 4.13
N ASP A 97 16.20 -1.13 3.87
CA ASP A 97 16.71 -0.07 4.74
C ASP A 97 15.80 1.17 4.72
N GLU A 98 15.31 1.57 3.54
CA GLU A 98 14.34 2.68 3.41
C GLU A 98 13.02 2.38 4.12
N LYS A 99 12.52 1.14 4.02
CA LYS A 99 11.32 0.70 4.76
C LYS A 99 11.54 0.77 6.27
N GLN A 100 12.70 0.34 6.74
CA GLN A 100 13.06 0.40 8.16
C GLN A 100 13.13 1.85 8.66
N LYS A 101 13.74 2.76 7.89
CA LYS A 101 13.81 4.19 8.23
C LYS A 101 12.42 4.83 8.31
N LEU A 102 11.55 4.56 7.34
CA LEU A 102 10.16 5.05 7.33
C LEU A 102 9.37 4.54 8.54
N PHE A 103 9.55 3.26 8.89
CA PHE A 103 8.91 2.67 10.07
C PHE A 103 9.40 3.33 11.37
N SER A 104 10.74 3.48 11.53
CA SER A 104 11.32 4.13 12.70
C SER A 104 10.85 5.58 12.87
N ALA A 105 10.67 6.32 11.76
CA ALA A 105 10.11 7.67 11.78
C ALA A 105 8.63 7.69 12.21
N GLY A 106 7.82 6.75 11.72
CA GLY A 106 6.41 6.63 12.10
C GLY A 106 6.16 6.23 13.55
N THR A 107 7.09 5.49 14.16
CA THR A 107 7.01 5.05 15.57
C THR A 107 7.45 6.10 16.58
N LYS A 108 8.12 7.18 16.14
CA LYS A 108 8.68 8.23 17.02
C LYS A 108 7.66 9.31 17.42
N LYS A 109 6.37 9.03 17.34
CA LYS A 109 5.29 9.97 17.67
C LYS A 109 4.72 9.72 19.04
#